data_AF-A0A016ANF9-F1
#
_entry.id   AF-A0A016ANF9-F1
#
_cell.length_a   1.000
_cell.length_b   1.000
_cell.length_c   1.000
_cell.angle_alpha   90.00
_cell.angle_beta   90.00
_cell.angle_gamma   90.00
#
_symmetry.space_group_name_H-M   'P 1'
#
loop_
_entity.id
_entity.type
_entity.pdbx_description
1 polymer ?
#
loop_
_entity_poly.entity_id
_entity_poly.type
_entity_poly.pdbx_seq_one_letter_code
_entity_poly.pdbx_strand_id
1 'polypeptide(L)'
;MKVVFYSTSSILNPHFGILLDEANRFADQGDSVVFVTCSRYNDVCLKNPSGNRGLCYICNQTNYIGLRNLRASVIQKKLSSYYTKKQSVKFDRYKSLDDIKKIDYKGGLIGYAAISSYVTVTRNINPKIDDIFYAYFNSILEQEVSLIDTFQKLIDFEKPDLVCLFNGRFFENRPLYDLCIGNNITVRTYEFDGGREEKFIKLYFENALPHNLIINTNYAFECWNNSKDCDRIKKEKAKSFFEKRRNGIIAGDKVYIENQIKGKLPIDWDDTKRNIAIFNSSEDEFIAVDRDFDNLSLYKSQIDGIRGILEHYKENQTVHFY
;
A
#
# COMPACT_ATOMS: atom_id res chain seq x y z
N MET A 1 7.81 6.83 -25.71
CA MET A 1 8.57 6.76 -24.45
C MET A 1 9.07 5.35 -24.21
N LYS A 2 10.08 5.21 -23.35
CA LYS A 2 10.56 3.93 -22.81
C LYS A 2 9.91 3.69 -21.45
N VAL A 3 9.11 2.63 -21.34
CA VAL A 3 8.33 2.31 -20.14
C VAL A 3 8.78 0.98 -19.56
N VAL A 4 9.10 0.97 -18.27
CA VAL A 4 9.43 -0.25 -17.52
C VAL A 4 8.28 -0.57 -16.58
N PHE A 5 7.74 -1.78 -16.70
CA PHE A 5 6.82 -2.36 -15.70
C PHE A 5 7.61 -3.31 -14.82
N TYR A 6 7.37 -3.28 -13.51
CA TYR A 6 7.91 -4.29 -12.59
C TYR A 6 6.80 -4.97 -11.80
N SER A 7 6.80 -6.31 -11.86
CA SER A 7 5.88 -7.15 -11.08
C SER A 7 6.66 -8.06 -10.13
N THR A 8 6.29 -7.97 -8.85
CA THR A 8 6.88 -8.73 -7.75
C THR A 8 6.33 -10.15 -7.67
N SER A 9 5.06 -10.35 -8.04
CA SER A 9 4.38 -11.63 -7.91
C SER A 9 3.16 -11.72 -8.82
N SER A 10 3.06 -12.80 -9.60
CA SER A 10 1.88 -13.07 -10.45
C SER A 10 0.70 -13.68 -9.72
N ILE A 11 0.86 -14.07 -8.45
CA ILE A 11 -0.24 -14.59 -7.61
C ILE A 11 -0.89 -13.48 -6.79
N LEU A 12 -0.39 -12.24 -6.88
CA LEU A 12 -1.08 -11.05 -6.42
C LEU A 12 -2.15 -10.67 -7.44
N ASN A 13 -3.37 -11.17 -7.25
CA ASN A 13 -4.54 -10.76 -8.02
C ASN A 13 -5.27 -9.62 -7.30
N PRO A 14 -5.74 -8.57 -8.02
CA PRO A 14 -5.65 -8.36 -9.47
C PRO A 14 -4.35 -7.66 -9.95
N HIS A 15 -3.36 -7.47 -9.06
CA HIS A 15 -2.19 -6.60 -9.29
C HIS A 15 -1.43 -6.93 -10.58
N PHE A 16 -1.13 -8.22 -10.79
CA PHE A 16 -0.38 -8.66 -11.96
C PHE A 16 -1.15 -8.43 -13.26
N GLY A 17 -2.45 -8.73 -13.27
CA GLY A 17 -3.31 -8.51 -14.43
C GLY A 17 -3.40 -7.03 -14.84
N ILE A 18 -3.44 -6.13 -13.86
CA ILE A 18 -3.47 -4.68 -14.10
C ILE A 18 -2.18 -4.22 -14.79
N LEU A 19 -1.02 -4.67 -14.31
CA LEU A 19 0.25 -4.31 -14.94
C LEU A 19 0.38 -4.89 -16.35
N LEU A 20 -0.07 -6.12 -16.58
CA LEU A 20 -0.07 -6.73 -17.92
C LEU A 20 -0.94 -5.94 -18.90
N ASP A 21 -2.15 -5.56 -18.48
CA ASP A 21 -3.08 -4.81 -19.32
C ASP A 21 -2.55 -3.41 -19.64
N GLU A 22 -1.96 -2.72 -18.66
CA GLU A 22 -1.35 -1.42 -18.89
C GLU A 22 -0.10 -1.50 -19.77
N ALA A 23 0.75 -2.52 -19.60
CA ALA A 23 1.88 -2.75 -20.49
C ALA A 23 1.44 -2.93 -21.95
N ASN A 24 0.35 -3.67 -22.18
CA ASN A 24 -0.25 -3.79 -23.50
C ASN A 24 -0.80 -2.47 -24.02
N ARG A 25 -1.46 -1.67 -23.17
CA ARG A 25 -1.99 -0.36 -23.55
C ARG A 25 -0.87 0.58 -24.04
N PHE A 26 0.26 0.65 -23.32
CA PHE A 26 1.42 1.44 -23.76
C PHE A 26 2.04 0.89 -25.05
N ALA A 27 2.14 -0.45 -25.18
CA ALA A 27 2.66 -1.07 -26.40
C ALA A 27 1.76 -0.77 -27.62
N ASP A 28 0.44 -0.81 -27.46
CA ASP A 28 -0.55 -0.48 -28.49
C ASP A 28 -0.50 1.02 -28.87
N GLN A 29 0.00 1.89 -27.98
CA GLN A 29 0.26 3.30 -28.23
C GLN A 29 1.60 3.56 -28.96
N GLY A 30 2.40 2.52 -29.19
CA GLY A 30 3.69 2.60 -29.87
C GLY A 30 4.89 2.83 -28.96
N ASP A 31 4.72 2.72 -27.63
CA ASP A 31 5.81 2.89 -26.68
C ASP A 31 6.75 1.67 -26.60
N SER A 32 8.01 1.92 -26.24
CA SER A 32 8.98 0.85 -26.00
C SER A 32 8.77 0.31 -24.59
N VAL A 33 8.12 -0.84 -24.47
CA VAL A 33 7.74 -1.42 -23.19
C VAL A 33 8.66 -2.58 -22.80
N VAL A 34 9.18 -2.52 -21.58
CA VAL A 34 9.91 -3.63 -20.95
C VAL A 34 9.13 -4.10 -19.72
N PHE A 35 8.74 -5.36 -19.71
CA PHE A 35 8.06 -5.98 -18.58
C PHE A 35 9.03 -6.85 -17.78
N VAL A 36 9.30 -6.44 -16.56
CA VAL A 36 10.27 -7.06 -15.66
C VAL A 36 9.54 -7.83 -14.58
N THR A 37 9.94 -9.08 -14.35
CA THR A 37 9.39 -9.91 -13.26
C THR A 37 10.46 -10.24 -12.23
N CYS A 38 10.05 -10.41 -10.96
CA CYS A 38 10.93 -10.90 -9.90
C CYS A 38 11.62 -12.23 -10.28
N SER A 39 10.87 -13.21 -10.78
CA SER A 39 11.43 -14.49 -11.25
C SER A 39 12.37 -15.20 -10.25
N ARG A 40 11.94 -15.31 -8.98
CA ARG A 40 12.68 -15.91 -7.85
C ARG A 40 13.90 -15.10 -7.38
N TYR A 41 13.95 -13.80 -7.70
CA TYR A 41 14.99 -12.91 -7.20
C TYR A 41 14.85 -12.65 -5.69
N ASN A 42 13.63 -12.37 -5.22
CA ASN A 42 13.35 -12.12 -3.81
C ASN A 42 13.35 -13.45 -3.02
N ASP A 43 14.00 -13.44 -1.86
CA ASP A 43 13.96 -14.53 -0.87
C ASP A 43 12.57 -14.62 -0.21
N VAL A 44 11.97 -13.46 0.09
CA VAL A 44 10.62 -13.32 0.64
C VAL A 44 9.82 -12.22 -0.07
N CYS A 45 8.49 -12.34 -0.08
CA CYS A 45 7.58 -11.33 -0.65
C CYS A 45 6.29 -11.21 0.16
N LEU A 46 5.45 -10.20 -0.10
CA LEU A 46 4.20 -9.99 0.64
C LEU A 46 3.26 -11.21 0.61
N LYS A 47 3.24 -11.95 -0.51
CA LYS A 47 2.47 -13.21 -0.63
C LYS A 47 3.22 -14.45 -0.16
N ASN A 48 4.51 -14.36 0.07
CA ASN A 48 5.35 -15.46 0.53
C ASN A 48 6.30 -14.97 1.65
N PRO A 49 5.75 -14.51 2.79
CA PRO A 49 6.55 -13.88 3.84
C PRO A 49 7.54 -14.84 4.51
N SER A 50 7.31 -16.15 4.39
CA SER A 50 8.20 -17.20 4.89
C SER A 50 9.18 -17.75 3.85
N GLY A 51 9.18 -17.24 2.61
CA GLY A 51 10.08 -17.71 1.55
C GLY A 51 9.84 -19.15 1.13
N ASN A 52 8.60 -19.64 1.21
CA ASN A 52 8.23 -20.99 0.78
C ASN A 52 8.57 -21.22 -0.71
N ARG A 53 9.48 -22.16 -0.97
CA ARG A 53 9.98 -22.45 -2.33
C ARG A 53 8.90 -22.98 -3.27
N GLY A 54 7.95 -23.76 -2.75
CA GLY A 54 6.82 -24.28 -3.54
C GLY A 54 5.90 -23.15 -4.01
N LEU A 55 5.56 -22.22 -3.12
CA LEU A 55 4.77 -21.05 -3.48
C LEU A 55 5.50 -20.14 -4.49
N CYS A 56 6.81 -19.94 -4.31
CA CYS A 56 7.64 -19.21 -5.26
C CYS A 56 7.71 -19.90 -6.63
N TYR A 57 7.79 -21.24 -6.65
CA TYR A 57 7.73 -22.02 -7.89
C TYR A 57 6.39 -21.82 -8.62
N ILE A 58 5.26 -21.95 -7.91
CA ILE A 58 3.92 -21.72 -8.45
C ILE A 58 3.81 -20.31 -9.04
N CYS A 59 4.23 -19.29 -8.28
CA CYS A 59 4.27 -17.91 -8.77
C CYS A 59 5.07 -17.80 -10.07
N ASN A 60 6.27 -18.37 -10.12
CA ASN A 60 7.08 -18.33 -11.35
C ASN A 60 6.44 -19.05 -12.55
N GLN A 61 5.67 -20.14 -12.32
CA GLN A 61 4.91 -20.78 -13.40
C GLN A 61 3.76 -19.90 -13.88
N THR A 62 3.04 -19.25 -12.95
CA THR A 62 1.96 -18.31 -13.29
C THR A 62 2.48 -17.09 -14.05
N ASN A 63 3.68 -16.58 -13.73
CA ASN A 63 4.35 -15.55 -14.53
C ASN A 63 4.47 -15.99 -15.99
N TYR A 64 4.98 -17.19 -16.24
CA TYR A 64 5.18 -17.70 -17.61
C TYR A 64 3.86 -17.80 -18.40
N ILE A 65 2.77 -18.20 -17.75
CA ILE A 65 1.44 -18.25 -18.36
C ILE A 65 0.92 -16.84 -18.63
N GLY A 66 0.96 -15.95 -17.62
CA GLY A 66 0.41 -14.61 -17.72
C GLY A 66 1.13 -13.74 -18.75
N LEU A 67 2.46 -13.83 -18.83
CA LEU A 67 3.28 -13.07 -19.78
C LEU A 67 2.98 -13.41 -21.25
N ARG A 68 2.33 -14.55 -21.55
CA ARG A 68 1.86 -14.88 -22.91
C ARG A 68 0.75 -13.94 -23.39
N ASN A 69 0.08 -13.23 -22.49
CA ASN A 69 -0.94 -12.24 -22.82
C ASN A 69 -0.35 -10.88 -23.21
N LEU A 70 0.96 -10.69 -23.11
CA LEU A 70 1.61 -9.46 -23.54
C LEU A 70 1.68 -9.39 -25.07
N ARG A 71 1.62 -8.17 -25.62
CA ARG A 71 1.90 -7.93 -27.04
C ARG A 71 3.31 -8.40 -27.38
N ALA A 72 3.49 -8.86 -28.62
CA ALA A 72 4.78 -9.33 -29.12
C ALA A 72 5.88 -8.25 -29.08
N SER A 73 5.51 -6.96 -29.11
CA SER A 73 6.41 -5.82 -28.99
C SER A 73 6.92 -5.58 -27.56
N VAL A 74 6.29 -6.15 -26.54
CA VAL A 74 6.71 -5.99 -25.14
C VAL A 74 7.91 -6.90 -24.85
N ILE A 75 9.03 -6.28 -24.45
CA ILE A 75 10.25 -7.01 -24.10
C ILE A 75 10.12 -7.58 -22.70
N GLN A 76 10.22 -8.90 -22.55
CA GLN A 76 10.12 -9.57 -21.25
C GLN A 76 11.52 -9.76 -20.65
N LYS A 77 11.70 -9.35 -19.39
CA LYS A 77 12.97 -9.47 -18.66
C LYS A 77 12.74 -10.05 -17.27
N LYS A 78 13.80 -10.63 -16.72
CA LYS A 78 13.85 -11.08 -15.32
C LYS A 78 14.68 -10.08 -14.55
N LEU A 79 14.30 -9.74 -13.32
CA LEU A 79 15.12 -8.83 -12.51
C LEU A 79 16.55 -9.37 -12.32
N SER A 80 16.71 -10.70 -12.24
CA SER A 80 18.01 -11.37 -12.17
C SER A 80 18.93 -11.13 -13.38
N SER A 81 18.43 -10.64 -14.53
CA SER A 81 19.33 -10.27 -15.65
C SER A 81 20.14 -9.01 -15.37
N TYR A 82 19.77 -8.23 -14.34
CA TYR A 82 20.49 -7.04 -13.88
C TYR A 82 21.23 -7.30 -12.56
N TYR A 83 21.28 -8.57 -12.13
CA TYR A 83 21.73 -8.98 -10.80
C TYR A 83 23.08 -8.36 -10.41
N THR A 84 23.08 -7.74 -9.23
CA THR A 84 24.29 -7.41 -8.48
C THR A 84 24.56 -8.51 -7.47
N LYS A 85 25.83 -8.81 -7.21
CA LYS A 85 26.19 -9.71 -6.11
C LYS A 85 25.53 -9.18 -4.82
N LYS A 86 24.69 -9.99 -4.16
CA LYS A 86 24.03 -9.64 -2.89
C LYS A 86 25.07 -9.09 -1.93
N GLN A 87 24.90 -7.84 -1.52
CA GLN A 87 25.75 -7.22 -0.53
C GLN A 87 25.32 -7.69 0.85
N SER A 88 26.28 -8.11 1.67
CA SER A 88 26.02 -8.31 3.10
C SER A 88 26.16 -6.96 3.77
N VAL A 89 25.02 -6.33 4.07
CA VAL A 89 24.98 -5.08 4.81
C VAL A 89 24.65 -5.40 6.26
N LYS A 90 25.50 -4.96 7.17
CA LYS A 90 25.23 -5.07 8.60
C LYS A 90 24.49 -3.83 9.05
N PHE A 91 23.32 -4.05 9.63
CA PHE A 91 22.58 -3.02 10.32
C PHE A 91 22.96 -3.02 11.80
N ASP A 92 22.89 -1.86 12.43
CA ASP A 92 23.00 -1.76 13.89
C ASP A 92 21.74 -2.30 14.56
N ARG A 93 21.87 -2.70 15.83
CA ARG A 93 20.72 -3.09 16.65
C ARG A 93 19.78 -1.90 16.86
N TYR A 94 18.53 -2.07 16.46
CA TYR A 94 17.43 -1.14 16.76
C TYR A 94 16.68 -1.57 18.02
N LYS A 95 16.14 -0.59 18.76
CA LYS A 95 15.43 -0.83 20.03
C LYS A 95 13.92 -0.58 19.92
N SER A 96 13.48 0.03 18.82
CA SER A 96 12.09 0.40 18.57
C SER A 96 11.76 0.35 17.08
N LEU A 97 10.47 0.33 16.75
CA LEU A 97 10.03 0.50 15.35
C LEU A 97 10.42 1.87 14.80
N ASP A 98 10.47 2.91 15.64
CA ASP A 98 10.90 4.26 15.23
C ASP A 98 12.38 4.30 14.82
N ASP A 99 13.23 3.47 15.43
CA ASP A 99 14.63 3.33 14.99
C ASP A 99 14.70 2.67 13.61
N ILE A 100 13.88 1.64 13.39
CA ILE A 100 13.81 0.95 12.10
C ILE A 100 13.28 1.90 11.01
N LYS A 101 12.23 2.69 11.28
CA LYS A 101 11.67 3.67 10.32
C LYS A 101 12.71 4.66 9.76
N LYS A 102 13.82 4.90 10.48
CA LYS A 102 14.90 5.81 10.08
C LYS A 102 15.92 5.16 9.14
N ILE A 103 15.89 3.84 8.97
CA ILE A 103 16.83 3.12 8.11
C ILE A 103 16.51 3.44 6.65
N ASP A 104 17.50 4.03 5.99
CA ASP A 104 17.50 4.40 4.58
C ASP A 104 18.67 3.72 3.86
N TYR A 105 18.49 3.43 2.57
CA TYR A 105 19.59 3.07 1.69
C TYR A 105 19.45 3.77 0.33
N LYS A 106 20.41 4.64 -0.02
CA LYS A 106 20.42 5.40 -1.27
C LYS A 106 19.12 6.19 -1.52
N GLY A 107 18.52 6.73 -0.46
CA GLY A 107 17.25 7.47 -0.53
C GLY A 107 16.00 6.57 -0.53
N GLY A 108 16.16 5.24 -0.55
CA GLY A 108 15.07 4.30 -0.37
C GLY A 108 14.76 4.07 1.10
N LEU A 109 13.50 4.31 1.50
CA LEU A 109 13.02 4.19 2.88
C LEU A 109 12.79 2.72 3.30
N ILE A 110 13.84 1.91 3.24
CA ILE A 110 13.79 0.45 3.44
C ILE A 110 13.21 0.05 4.80
N GLY A 111 13.56 0.76 5.87
CA GLY A 111 13.02 0.46 7.20
C GLY A 111 11.51 0.69 7.31
N TYR A 112 11.03 1.76 6.67
CA TYR A 112 9.60 2.09 6.64
C TYR A 112 8.82 1.04 5.84
N ALA A 113 9.37 0.62 4.70
CA ALA A 113 8.77 -0.39 3.83
C ALA A 113 8.75 -1.80 4.47
N ALA A 114 9.81 -2.17 5.19
CA ALA A 114 9.89 -3.41 5.96
C ALA A 114 8.81 -3.46 7.04
N ILE A 115 8.65 -2.40 7.85
CA ILE A 115 7.59 -2.31 8.86
C ILE A 115 6.22 -2.41 8.22
N SER A 116 5.97 -1.63 7.16
CA SER A 116 4.66 -1.60 6.48
C SER A 116 4.23 -2.99 6.02
N SER A 117 5.18 -3.75 5.49
CA SER A 117 4.93 -5.12 5.03
C SER A 117 4.75 -6.10 6.19
N TYR A 118 5.59 -5.99 7.23
CA TYR A 118 5.47 -6.82 8.43
C TYR A 118 4.10 -6.66 9.10
N VAL A 119 3.69 -5.42 9.32
CA VAL A 119 2.40 -5.09 9.94
C VAL A 119 1.24 -5.55 9.07
N THR A 120 1.33 -5.38 7.75
CA THR A 120 0.29 -5.87 6.81
C THR A 120 0.09 -7.39 6.90
N VAL A 121 1.18 -8.15 7.06
CA VAL A 121 1.14 -9.62 7.11
C VAL A 121 0.74 -10.12 8.50
N THR A 122 1.20 -9.48 9.56
CA THR A 122 1.07 -9.99 10.94
C THR A 122 -0.02 -9.32 11.75
N ARG A 123 -0.47 -8.13 11.33
CA ARG A 123 -1.29 -7.19 12.12
C ARG A 123 -0.67 -6.82 13.48
N ASN A 124 0.64 -7.06 13.66
CA ASN A 124 1.34 -6.80 14.90
C ASN A 124 2.06 -5.44 14.84
N ILE A 125 1.47 -4.45 15.51
CA ILE A 125 1.98 -3.09 15.59
C ILE A 125 2.99 -2.88 16.74
N ASN A 126 3.09 -3.83 17.66
CA ASN A 126 3.96 -3.76 18.84
C ASN A 126 4.80 -5.04 18.96
N PRO A 127 5.64 -5.37 17.96
CA PRO A 127 6.43 -6.59 18.00
C PRO A 127 7.47 -6.53 19.10
N LYS A 128 7.72 -7.68 19.72
CA LYS A 128 8.88 -7.86 20.57
C LYS A 128 10.13 -7.84 19.69
N ILE A 129 11.02 -6.88 19.92
CA ILE A 129 12.30 -6.77 19.21
C ILE A 129 13.33 -7.64 19.93
N ASP A 130 13.32 -8.93 19.59
CA ASP A 130 14.30 -9.92 20.05
C ASP A 130 15.21 -10.40 18.90
N ASP A 131 16.05 -11.40 19.15
CA ASP A 131 16.99 -11.93 18.16
C ASP A 131 16.29 -12.56 16.94
N ILE A 132 15.09 -13.12 17.13
CA ILE A 132 14.31 -13.72 16.04
C ILE A 132 13.77 -12.61 15.15
N PHE A 133 13.17 -11.57 15.76
CA PHE A 133 12.72 -10.38 15.04
C PHE A 133 13.87 -9.73 14.27
N TYR A 134 15.02 -9.57 14.93
CA TYR A 134 16.20 -8.97 14.33
C TYR A 134 16.72 -9.74 13.12
N ALA A 135 16.81 -11.08 13.22
CA ALA A 135 17.23 -11.92 12.10
C ALA A 135 16.25 -11.84 10.92
N TYR A 136 14.95 -11.87 11.20
CA TYR A 136 13.92 -11.73 10.18
C TYR A 136 13.96 -10.37 9.48
N PHE A 137 13.95 -9.27 10.24
CA PHE A 137 13.97 -7.93 9.67
C PHE A 137 15.25 -7.63 8.90
N ASN A 138 16.42 -8.02 9.41
CA ASN A 138 17.68 -7.82 8.69
C ASN A 138 17.70 -8.57 7.36
N SER A 139 17.10 -9.77 7.29
CA SER A 139 17.00 -10.50 6.02
C SER A 139 16.19 -9.74 4.96
N ILE A 140 15.14 -9.02 5.39
CA ILE A 140 14.34 -8.15 4.52
C ILE A 140 15.14 -6.92 4.11
N LEU A 141 15.77 -6.23 5.07
CA LEU A 141 16.56 -5.03 4.78
C LEU A 141 17.73 -5.32 3.82
N GLU A 142 18.44 -6.44 4.01
CA GLU A 142 19.49 -6.88 3.09
C GLU A 142 18.95 -7.20 1.68
N GLN A 143 17.74 -7.79 1.59
CA GLN A 143 17.08 -8.00 0.31
C GLN A 143 16.74 -6.67 -0.37
N GLU A 144 16.23 -5.68 0.38
CA GLU A 144 15.90 -4.35 -0.15
C GLU A 144 17.14 -3.61 -0.67
N VAL A 145 18.27 -3.71 0.02
CA VAL A 145 19.56 -3.19 -0.48
C VAL A 145 19.90 -3.81 -1.84
N SER A 146 19.85 -5.14 -1.92
CA SER A 146 20.14 -5.85 -3.16
C SER A 146 19.19 -5.44 -4.29
N LEU A 147 17.92 -5.28 -3.95
CA LEU A 147 16.85 -4.86 -4.84
C LEU A 147 17.11 -3.44 -5.40
N ILE A 148 17.46 -2.47 -4.54
CA ILE A 148 17.83 -1.11 -4.95
C ILE A 148 19.01 -1.14 -5.91
N ASP A 149 20.09 -1.86 -5.57
CA ASP A 149 21.29 -1.93 -6.42
C ASP A 149 21.02 -2.56 -7.78
N THR A 150 20.22 -3.63 -7.80
CA THR A 150 19.85 -4.32 -9.03
C THR A 150 18.93 -3.46 -9.89
N PHE A 151 17.99 -2.74 -9.26
CA PHE A 151 17.06 -1.87 -9.98
C PHE A 151 17.75 -0.59 -10.49
N GLN A 152 18.76 -0.06 -9.79
CA GLN A 152 19.59 1.01 -10.31
C GLN A 152 20.28 0.59 -11.61
N LYS A 153 20.86 -0.63 -11.67
CA LYS A 153 21.43 -1.13 -12.93
C LYS A 153 20.41 -1.29 -14.04
N LEU A 154 19.19 -1.69 -13.68
CA LEU A 154 18.08 -1.76 -14.62
C LEU A 154 17.78 -0.37 -15.20
N ILE A 155 17.67 0.63 -14.33
CA ILE A 155 17.49 2.03 -14.72
C ILE A 155 18.64 2.50 -15.62
N ASP A 156 19.89 2.26 -15.25
CA ASP A 156 21.06 2.71 -16.00
C ASP A 156 21.13 2.08 -17.41
N PHE A 157 20.69 0.82 -17.52
CA PHE A 157 20.71 0.05 -18.76
C PHE A 157 19.50 0.38 -19.66
N GLU A 158 18.28 0.30 -19.11
CA GLU A 158 17.05 0.49 -19.89
C GLU A 158 16.73 1.96 -20.12
N LYS A 159 17.22 2.87 -19.26
CA LYS A 159 16.98 4.31 -19.27
C LYS A 159 15.48 4.66 -19.44
N PRO A 160 14.61 4.20 -18.53
CA PRO A 160 13.18 4.43 -18.66
C PRO A 160 12.82 5.91 -18.47
N ASP A 161 11.85 6.38 -19.26
CA ASP A 161 11.16 7.65 -19.01
C ASP A 161 10.12 7.48 -17.88
N LEU A 162 9.54 6.28 -17.79
CA LEU A 162 8.46 5.92 -16.87
C LEU A 162 8.69 4.53 -16.27
N VAL A 163 8.55 4.42 -14.95
CA VAL A 163 8.48 3.16 -14.22
C VAL A 163 7.07 2.94 -13.68
N CYS A 164 6.52 1.75 -13.89
CA CYS A 164 5.18 1.36 -13.48
C CYS A 164 5.25 0.23 -12.43
N LEU A 165 4.68 0.49 -11.26
CA LEU A 165 4.62 -0.42 -10.12
C LEU A 165 3.17 -0.65 -9.72
N PHE A 166 2.86 -1.81 -9.14
CA PHE A 166 1.55 -2.01 -8.50
C PHE A 166 1.66 -1.78 -7.01
N ASN A 167 0.93 -0.80 -6.48
CA ASN A 167 1.16 -0.25 -5.16
C ASN A 167 2.63 0.22 -5.00
N GLY A 168 2.93 1.02 -3.98
CA GLY A 168 4.29 1.52 -3.77
C GLY A 168 4.74 1.46 -2.32
N ARG A 169 4.00 0.82 -1.42
CA ARG A 169 4.23 0.92 0.02
C ARG A 169 5.14 -0.17 0.60
N PHE A 170 5.14 -1.35 0.00
CA PHE A 170 5.78 -2.55 0.58
C PHE A 170 7.27 -2.66 0.25
N PHE A 171 8.03 -3.48 0.99
CA PHE A 171 9.49 -3.65 0.83
C PHE A 171 9.92 -4.08 -0.58
N GLU A 172 8.99 -4.60 -1.39
CA GLU A 172 9.28 -5.01 -2.75
C GLU A 172 9.18 -3.87 -3.78
N ASN A 173 8.51 -2.77 -3.43
CA ASN A 173 8.17 -1.68 -4.35
C ASN A 173 8.56 -0.29 -3.80
N ARG A 174 8.43 -0.03 -2.50
CA ARG A 174 8.75 1.28 -1.91
C ARG A 174 10.20 1.69 -2.15
N PRO A 175 11.19 0.81 -1.94
CA PRO A 175 12.57 1.17 -2.24
C PRO A 175 12.80 1.54 -3.71
N LEU A 176 12.05 0.89 -4.61
CA LEU A 176 12.13 1.14 -6.06
C LEU A 176 11.46 2.46 -6.44
N TYR A 177 10.30 2.73 -5.85
CA TYR A 177 9.58 3.99 -5.99
C TYR A 177 10.49 5.15 -5.55
N ASP A 178 11.01 5.09 -4.32
CA ASP A 178 11.87 6.13 -3.75
C ASP A 178 13.14 6.34 -4.60
N LEU A 179 13.77 5.25 -5.06
CA LEU A 179 14.92 5.30 -5.96
C LEU A 179 14.61 6.03 -7.27
N CYS A 180 13.46 5.74 -7.89
CA CYS A 180 13.06 6.39 -9.14
C CYS A 180 12.80 7.90 -8.93
N ILE A 181 12.11 8.27 -7.85
CA ILE A 181 11.89 9.67 -7.48
C ILE A 181 13.23 10.39 -7.29
N GLY A 182 14.17 9.78 -6.55
CA GLY A 182 15.51 10.34 -6.34
C GLY A 182 16.34 10.50 -7.62
N ASN A 183 16.07 9.68 -8.64
CA ASN A 183 16.70 9.76 -9.96
C ASN A 183 15.90 10.63 -10.96
N ASN A 184 14.86 11.34 -10.54
CA ASN A 184 13.96 12.12 -11.40
C ASN A 184 13.32 11.30 -12.53
N ILE A 185 13.03 10.03 -12.27
CA ILE A 185 12.30 9.15 -13.19
C ILE A 185 10.83 9.20 -12.81
N THR A 186 9.96 9.37 -13.80
CA THR A 186 8.51 9.40 -13.54
C THR A 186 8.06 8.00 -13.09
N VAL A 187 7.26 7.94 -12.03
CA VAL A 187 6.69 6.68 -11.53
C VAL A 187 5.18 6.73 -11.60
N ARG A 188 4.56 5.64 -12.07
CA ARG A 188 3.13 5.39 -11.88
C ARG A 188 2.94 4.22 -10.94
N THR A 189 2.31 4.49 -9.80
CA THR A 189 1.81 3.42 -8.93
C THR A 189 0.36 3.13 -9.28
N TYR A 190 0.07 1.88 -9.60
CA TYR A 190 -1.27 1.43 -9.93
C TYR A 190 -1.99 0.90 -8.69
N GLU A 191 -3.30 1.08 -8.69
CA GLU A 191 -4.23 0.49 -7.73
C GLU A 191 -5.55 0.16 -8.45
N PHE A 192 -6.48 -0.49 -7.75
CA PHE A 192 -7.83 -0.70 -8.26
C PHE A 192 -8.89 -0.32 -7.24
N ASP A 193 -10.09 -0.09 -7.76
CA ASP A 193 -11.31 0.10 -6.98
C ASP A 193 -12.44 -0.78 -7.53
N GLY A 194 -13.45 -1.05 -6.71
CA GLY A 194 -14.62 -1.88 -7.04
C GLY A 194 -14.39 -3.40 -6.88
N GLY A 195 -15.16 -4.21 -7.61
CA GLY A 195 -14.93 -5.66 -7.71
C GLY A 195 -15.79 -6.59 -6.85
N ARG A 196 -16.79 -6.06 -6.15
CA ARG A 196 -17.87 -6.88 -5.52
C ARG A 196 -19.09 -6.95 -6.43
N GLU A 197 -19.82 -5.84 -6.49
CA GLU A 197 -20.99 -5.64 -7.37
C GLU A 197 -20.76 -4.48 -8.36
N GLU A 198 -19.69 -3.72 -8.14
CA GLU A 198 -19.28 -2.57 -8.94
C GLU A 198 -18.22 -2.98 -9.96
N LYS A 199 -18.18 -2.24 -11.08
CA LYS A 199 -17.16 -2.44 -12.12
C LYS A 199 -15.77 -2.24 -11.51
N PHE A 200 -14.82 -3.09 -11.90
CA PHE A 200 -13.42 -2.85 -11.61
C PHE A 200 -12.94 -1.58 -12.31
N ILE A 201 -12.34 -0.68 -11.54
CA ILE A 201 -11.72 0.54 -12.04
C ILE A 201 -10.24 0.45 -11.76
N LYS A 202 -9.41 0.68 -12.79
CA LYS A 202 -7.97 0.84 -12.63
C LYS A 202 -7.66 2.29 -12.33
N LEU A 203 -6.84 2.52 -11.33
CA LEU A 203 -6.36 3.84 -10.93
C LEU A 203 -4.84 3.86 -11.03
N TYR A 204 -4.28 5.05 -11.28
CA TYR A 204 -2.84 5.25 -11.14
C TYR A 204 -2.56 6.60 -10.52
N PHE A 205 -1.41 6.68 -9.82
CA PHE A 205 -0.91 7.86 -9.16
C PHE A 205 0.48 8.14 -9.72
N GLU A 206 0.64 9.32 -10.34
CA GLU A 206 1.92 9.73 -10.92
C GLU A 206 2.78 10.44 -9.86
N ASN A 207 4.01 9.99 -9.68
CA ASN A 207 4.98 10.46 -8.69
C ASN A 207 4.41 10.55 -7.27
N ALA A 208 3.46 9.67 -6.97
CA ALA A 208 2.79 9.59 -5.69
C ALA A 208 2.42 8.14 -5.38
N LEU A 209 2.31 7.86 -4.08
CA LEU A 209 1.74 6.62 -3.58
C LEU A 209 0.20 6.73 -3.55
N PRO A 210 -0.54 5.61 -3.66
CA PRO A 210 -2.00 5.61 -3.60
C PRO A 210 -2.57 6.20 -2.31
N HIS A 211 -1.77 6.28 -1.25
CA HIS A 211 -2.17 6.78 0.06
C HIS A 211 -1.80 8.26 0.29
N ASN A 212 -1.27 8.96 -0.70
CA ASN A 212 -0.88 10.36 -0.53
C ASN A 212 -2.11 11.25 -0.30
N LEU A 213 -2.16 11.95 0.85
CA LEU A 213 -3.31 12.75 1.28
C LEU A 213 -3.63 13.90 0.30
N ILE A 214 -2.59 14.59 -0.16
CA ILE A 214 -2.73 15.75 -1.04
C ILE A 214 -3.27 15.33 -2.40
N ILE A 215 -2.68 14.29 -2.99
CA ILE A 215 -3.10 13.79 -4.31
C ILE A 215 -4.53 13.25 -4.27
N ASN A 216 -4.89 12.46 -3.25
CA ASN A 216 -6.27 11.98 -3.11
C ASN A 216 -7.27 13.12 -2.89
N THR A 217 -6.89 14.15 -2.13
CA THR A 217 -7.72 15.36 -1.95
C THR A 217 -7.92 16.08 -3.29
N ASN A 218 -6.86 16.24 -4.07
CA ASN A 218 -6.92 16.86 -5.39
C ASN A 218 -7.80 16.05 -6.34
N TYR A 219 -7.69 14.72 -6.37
CA TYR A 219 -8.57 13.88 -7.19
C TYR A 219 -10.04 14.01 -6.77
N ALA A 220 -10.35 14.10 -5.48
CA ALA A 220 -11.72 14.32 -5.02
C ALA A 220 -12.29 15.65 -5.54
N PHE A 221 -11.51 16.74 -5.45
CA PHE A 221 -11.91 18.04 -5.98
C PHE A 221 -12.00 18.05 -7.50
N GLU A 222 -11.05 17.41 -8.20
CA GLU A 222 -11.06 17.30 -9.66
C GLU A 222 -12.30 16.54 -10.14
N CYS A 223 -12.59 15.39 -9.54
CA CYS A 223 -13.77 14.59 -9.82
C CYS A 223 -15.06 15.40 -9.61
N TRP A 224 -15.13 16.20 -8.53
CA TRP A 224 -16.28 17.05 -8.26
C TRP A 224 -16.39 18.20 -9.27
N ASN A 225 -15.31 18.94 -9.49
CA ASN A 225 -15.31 20.19 -10.27
C ASN A 225 -15.42 19.94 -11.78
N ASN A 226 -14.81 18.86 -12.28
CA ASN A 226 -14.78 18.53 -13.71
C ASN A 226 -15.84 17.52 -14.14
N SER A 227 -16.77 17.16 -13.23
CA SER A 227 -17.88 16.27 -13.59
C SER A 227 -18.72 16.87 -14.71
N LYS A 228 -19.11 16.04 -15.67
CA LYS A 228 -20.07 16.39 -16.72
C LYS A 228 -21.51 16.50 -16.19
N ASP A 229 -21.76 16.01 -14.98
CA ASP A 229 -23.05 16.10 -14.34
C ASP A 229 -23.31 17.52 -13.85
N CYS A 230 -24.55 17.99 -13.99
CA CYS A 230 -24.95 19.23 -13.35
C CYS A 230 -24.99 19.09 -11.81
N ASP A 231 -24.92 20.22 -11.10
CA ASP A 231 -24.88 20.25 -9.64
C ASP A 231 -26.01 19.49 -8.94
N ARG A 232 -27.20 19.47 -9.55
CA ARG A 232 -28.34 18.68 -9.03
C ARG A 232 -28.00 17.19 -9.00
N ILE A 233 -27.52 16.64 -10.12
CA ILE A 233 -27.16 15.22 -10.23
C ILE A 233 -25.97 14.89 -9.32
N LYS A 234 -24.97 15.76 -9.23
CA LYS A 234 -23.82 15.58 -8.31
C LYS A 234 -24.28 15.45 -6.86
N LYS A 235 -25.15 16.37 -6.42
CA LYS A 235 -25.73 16.34 -5.05
C LYS A 235 -26.60 15.11 -4.83
N GLU A 236 -27.37 14.67 -5.81
CA GLU A 236 -28.16 13.43 -5.74
C GLU A 236 -27.28 12.19 -5.57
N LYS A 237 -26.18 12.07 -6.34
CA LYS A 237 -25.21 10.97 -6.20
C LYS A 237 -24.54 10.97 -4.82
N ALA A 238 -24.06 12.14 -4.38
CA ALA A 238 -23.46 12.29 -3.06
C ALA A 238 -24.44 11.94 -1.94
N LYS A 239 -25.68 12.43 -2.02
CA LYS A 239 -26.75 12.11 -1.07
C LYS A 239 -27.03 10.60 -1.04
N SER A 240 -27.15 9.97 -2.20
CA SER A 240 -27.42 8.53 -2.30
C SER A 240 -26.34 7.70 -1.62
N PHE A 241 -25.06 8.07 -1.75
CA PHE A 241 -23.96 7.40 -1.05
C PHE A 241 -24.17 7.39 0.48
N PHE A 242 -24.46 8.54 1.08
CA PHE A 242 -24.69 8.63 2.53
C PHE A 242 -25.99 7.94 2.98
N GLU A 243 -27.06 8.04 2.20
CA GLU A 243 -28.33 7.37 2.49
C GLU A 243 -28.20 5.85 2.44
N LYS A 244 -27.48 5.31 1.46
CA LYS A 244 -27.18 3.87 1.38
C LYS A 244 -26.42 3.40 2.61
N ARG A 245 -25.33 4.08 2.98
CA ARG A 245 -24.54 3.74 4.19
C ARG A 245 -25.36 3.79 5.47
N ARG A 246 -26.21 4.82 5.62
CA ARG A 246 -27.11 4.97 6.78
C ARG A 246 -28.15 3.84 6.87
N ASN A 247 -28.56 3.29 5.74
CA ASN A 247 -29.57 2.23 5.65
C ASN A 247 -28.98 0.82 5.52
N GLY A 248 -27.65 0.67 5.64
CA GLY A 248 -27.00 -0.63 5.56
C GLY A 248 -26.97 -1.21 4.16
N ILE A 249 -27.00 -0.35 3.14
CA ILE A 249 -26.94 -0.74 1.73
C ILE A 249 -25.51 -0.53 1.22
N ILE A 250 -25.03 -1.46 0.40
CA ILE A 250 -23.70 -1.40 -0.23
C ILE A 250 -23.50 -0.07 -0.96
N ALA A 251 -22.35 0.56 -0.71
CA ALA A 251 -21.93 1.82 -1.33
C ALA A 251 -20.40 1.84 -1.44
N GLY A 252 -19.84 1.08 -2.38
CA GLY A 252 -18.40 0.93 -2.63
C GLY A 252 -17.67 -0.07 -1.72
N ASP A 253 -18.04 -0.17 -0.44
CA ASP A 253 -17.34 -1.01 0.56
C ASP A 253 -18.31 -1.92 1.34
N LYS A 254 -17.77 -2.71 2.28
CA LYS A 254 -18.54 -3.56 3.21
C LYS A 254 -19.57 -2.73 3.99
N VAL A 255 -20.68 -3.38 4.34
CA VAL A 255 -21.72 -2.77 5.16
C VAL A 255 -21.33 -2.90 6.64
N TYR A 256 -20.75 -1.83 7.20
CA TYR A 256 -20.28 -1.81 8.60
C TYR A 256 -21.41 -1.93 9.64
N ILE A 257 -22.66 -1.65 9.24
CA ILE A 257 -23.82 -1.66 10.12
C ILE A 257 -24.76 -2.86 9.90
N GLU A 258 -24.34 -3.86 9.12
CA GLU A 258 -25.17 -5.02 8.74
C GLU A 258 -25.77 -5.73 9.96
N ASN A 259 -25.00 -5.83 11.04
CA ASN A 259 -25.41 -6.49 12.27
C ASN A 259 -25.94 -5.51 13.34
N GLN A 260 -26.13 -4.24 13.01
CA GLN A 260 -26.66 -3.24 13.97
C GLN A 260 -28.20 -3.26 13.98
N ILE A 261 -28.77 -3.14 15.18
CA ILE A 261 -30.22 -3.05 15.37
C ILE A 261 -30.59 -1.59 15.55
N LYS A 262 -31.37 -1.04 14.61
CA LYS A 262 -31.81 0.36 14.64
C LYS A 262 -32.57 0.67 15.95
N GLY A 263 -32.17 1.75 16.62
CA GLY A 263 -32.79 2.21 17.86
C GLY A 263 -32.38 1.44 19.11
N LYS A 264 -31.52 0.41 18.98
CA LYS A 264 -30.99 -0.32 20.13
C LYS A 264 -29.77 0.41 20.68
N LEU A 265 -29.87 0.83 21.94
CA LEU A 265 -28.78 1.42 22.71
C LEU A 265 -28.15 0.35 23.63
N PRO A 266 -26.94 0.61 24.17
CA PRO A 266 -26.36 -0.19 25.24
C PRO A 266 -27.33 -0.35 26.42
N ILE A 267 -27.24 -1.48 27.14
CA ILE A 267 -28.16 -1.78 28.25
C ILE A 267 -28.00 -0.84 29.44
N ASP A 268 -26.82 -0.26 29.58
CA ASP A 268 -26.40 0.71 30.58
C ASP A 268 -26.45 2.15 30.03
N TRP A 269 -27.27 2.41 29.01
CA TRP A 269 -27.52 3.76 28.52
C TRP A 269 -28.16 4.66 29.59
N ASP A 270 -27.47 5.75 29.93
CA ASP A 270 -27.93 6.74 30.91
C ASP A 270 -28.21 8.07 30.21
N ASP A 271 -29.48 8.44 30.10
CA ASP A 271 -29.92 9.68 29.44
C ASP A 271 -29.66 10.94 30.27
N THR A 272 -29.27 10.79 31.55
CA THR A 272 -28.87 11.90 32.42
C THR A 272 -27.41 12.30 32.23
N LYS A 273 -26.62 11.47 31.53
CA LYS A 273 -25.19 11.70 31.26
C LYS A 273 -24.94 12.17 29.84
N ARG A 274 -23.77 12.80 29.66
CA ARG A 274 -23.18 13.00 28.34
C ARG A 274 -22.51 11.72 27.89
N ASN A 275 -23.15 11.02 26.97
CA ASN A 275 -22.66 9.76 26.40
C ASN A 275 -21.70 10.03 25.22
N ILE A 276 -20.51 9.44 25.27
CA ILE A 276 -19.47 9.56 24.23
C ILE A 276 -19.11 8.16 23.75
N ALA A 277 -19.38 7.85 22.47
CA ALA A 277 -18.96 6.59 21.86
C ALA A 277 -17.65 6.77 21.10
N ILE A 278 -16.68 5.87 21.29
CA ILE A 278 -15.39 5.90 20.59
C ILE A 278 -15.37 4.85 19.47
N PHE A 279 -15.31 5.32 18.22
CA PHE A 279 -15.13 4.44 17.07
C PHE A 279 -13.64 4.38 16.70
N ASN A 280 -13.00 3.25 16.99
CA ASN A 280 -11.62 3.00 16.57
C ASN A 280 -11.56 2.42 15.16
N SER A 281 -10.37 2.48 14.58
CA SER A 281 -10.02 1.85 13.31
C SER A 281 -8.82 0.92 13.47
N SER A 282 -8.47 0.19 12.42
CA SER A 282 -7.29 -0.65 12.38
C SER A 282 -6.01 0.20 12.37
N GLU A 283 -5.33 0.31 13.52
CA GLU A 283 -4.09 1.09 13.68
C GLU A 283 -2.95 0.63 12.76
N ASP A 284 -2.97 -0.66 12.41
CA ASP A 284 -2.06 -1.28 11.46
C ASP A 284 -2.18 -0.72 10.03
N GLU A 285 -3.29 -0.06 9.70
CA GLU A 285 -3.48 0.60 8.41
C GLU A 285 -2.72 1.93 8.31
N PHE A 286 -2.31 2.52 9.43
CA PHE A 286 -1.72 3.87 9.48
C PHE A 286 -0.25 3.90 9.87
N ILE A 287 0.20 2.96 10.72
CA ILE A 287 1.51 2.99 11.40
C ILE A 287 2.73 3.09 10.47
N ALA A 288 2.59 2.73 9.19
CA ALA A 288 3.64 2.81 8.20
C ALA A 288 3.08 3.06 6.78
N VAL A 289 2.22 4.07 6.65
CA VAL A 289 1.74 4.57 5.34
C VAL A 289 2.73 5.56 4.74
N ASP A 290 2.94 6.67 5.42
CA ASP A 290 3.90 7.71 5.04
C ASP A 290 4.20 8.62 6.23
N ARG A 291 5.32 9.35 6.16
CA ARG A 291 5.75 10.30 7.21
C ARG A 291 4.73 11.41 7.44
N ASP A 292 3.95 11.78 6.42
CA ASP A 292 2.92 12.81 6.53
C ASP A 292 1.84 12.45 7.57
N PHE A 293 1.45 11.18 7.64
CA PHE A 293 0.48 10.72 8.65
C PHE A 293 1.08 10.78 10.06
N ASP A 294 2.33 10.32 10.21
CA ASP A 294 3.05 10.36 11.49
C ASP A 294 3.19 11.81 11.99
N ASN A 295 3.48 12.77 11.09
CA ASN A 295 3.70 14.18 11.43
C ASN A 295 2.42 14.95 11.80
N LEU A 296 1.27 14.54 11.26
CA LEU A 296 -0.02 15.20 11.53
C LEU A 296 -0.75 14.62 12.76
N SER A 297 -0.21 13.55 13.35
CA SER A 297 -0.85 12.83 14.45
C SER A 297 -0.65 13.53 15.79
N LEU A 298 -1.75 13.83 16.50
CA LEU A 298 -1.70 14.42 17.86
C LEU A 298 -1.23 13.42 18.92
N TYR A 299 -1.60 12.15 18.76
CA TYR A 299 -1.20 11.05 19.62
C TYR A 299 -0.41 10.02 18.82
N LYS A 300 0.52 9.32 19.50
CA LYS A 300 1.34 8.28 18.87
C LYS A 300 0.53 7.07 18.41
N SER A 301 -0.61 6.84 19.05
CA SER A 301 -1.50 5.72 18.78
C SER A 301 -2.94 6.08 19.14
N GLN A 302 -3.89 5.35 18.59
CA GLN A 302 -5.30 5.40 18.96
C GLN A 302 -5.48 5.08 20.44
N ILE A 303 -4.73 4.11 20.99
CA ILE A 303 -4.82 3.77 22.42
C ILE A 303 -4.31 4.90 23.31
N ASP A 304 -3.24 5.61 22.92
CA ASP A 304 -2.75 6.77 23.67
C ASP A 304 -3.74 7.93 23.59
N GLY A 305 -4.39 8.13 22.44
CA GLY A 305 -5.47 9.10 22.30
C GLY A 305 -6.66 8.78 23.19
N ILE A 306 -7.11 7.53 23.20
CA ILE A 306 -8.20 7.06 24.07
C ILE A 306 -7.83 7.27 25.54
N ARG A 307 -6.62 6.88 25.97
CA ARG A 307 -6.14 7.12 27.33
C ARG A 307 -6.13 8.62 27.68
N GLY A 308 -5.65 9.46 26.77
CA GLY A 308 -5.65 10.91 26.97
C GLY A 308 -7.04 11.49 27.16
N ILE A 309 -8.01 11.05 26.35
CA ILE A 309 -9.41 11.45 26.48
C ILE A 309 -9.98 10.98 27.82
N LEU A 310 -9.81 9.70 28.16
CA LEU A 310 -10.35 9.14 29.39
C LEU A 310 -9.76 9.79 30.65
N GLU A 311 -8.44 10.05 30.67
CA GLU A 311 -7.79 10.70 31.81
C GLU A 311 -8.29 12.14 31.98
N HIS A 312 -8.55 12.87 30.89
CA HIS A 312 -9.13 14.22 30.95
C HIS A 312 -10.51 14.24 31.63
N TYR A 313 -11.32 13.20 31.46
CA TYR A 313 -12.66 13.09 32.01
C TYR A 313 -12.76 12.23 33.27
N LYS A 314 -11.64 11.76 33.83
CA LYS A 314 -11.61 10.76 34.90
C LYS A 314 -12.42 11.13 36.14
N GLU A 315 -12.39 12.39 36.55
CA GLU A 315 -13.12 12.90 37.72
C GLU A 315 -14.54 13.39 37.36
N ASN A 316 -14.93 13.35 36.08
CA ASN A 316 -16.22 13.86 35.61
C ASN A 316 -17.28 12.76 35.56
N GLN A 317 -18.09 12.67 36.61
CA GLN A 317 -19.16 11.68 36.73
C GLN A 317 -20.37 11.93 35.81
N THR A 318 -20.45 13.10 35.17
CA THR A 318 -21.54 13.46 34.25
C THR A 318 -21.31 12.93 32.83
N VAL A 319 -20.14 12.35 32.57
CA VAL A 319 -19.76 11.79 31.27
C VAL A 319 -19.67 10.27 31.38
N HIS A 320 -20.14 9.58 30.35
CA HIS A 320 -20.00 8.13 30.22
C HIS A 320 -19.45 7.79 28.83
N PHE A 321 -18.50 6.85 28.78
CA PHE A 321 -17.85 6.42 27.54
C PHE A 321 -18.32 5.01 27.16
N TYR A 322 -18.64 4.82 25.87
CA TYR A 322 -19.00 3.54 25.25
C TYR A 322 -17.96 3.07 24.24
#